data_AF-A0AAV5TB66-F1
#
_entry.id   AF-A0AAV5TB66-F1
#
_cell.length_a   1.000
_cell.length_b   1.000
_cell.length_c   1.000
_cell.angle_alpha   90.00
_cell.angle_beta   90.00
_cell.angle_gamma   90.00
#
_symmetry.space_group_name_H-M   'P 1'
#
loop_
_entity.id
_entity.type
_entity.pdbx_description
1 polymer ?
#
loop_
_entity_poly.entity_id
_entity_poly.type
_entity_poly.pdbx_seq_one_letter_code
_entity_poly.pdbx_strand_id
1 'polypeptide(L)'
;MNKALGAYTAYMSVDSVEHFFDDCPNQSTNLDDAKKVLEKFMLAVPLTRIAVRRANLDDEEFLAVLVLTFWFADCLQMSDEIVRVGERYRQEVLRGLQVHYKEDLKLDDFAARIGELFILVFNFDRTSEIDEQFEIYRLLGVFADDTFVYRLTNRP
;
A
#
# COMPACT_ATOMS: atom_id res chain seq x y z
N MET A 1 -1.95 -12.43 -8.56
CA MET A 1 -0.92 -11.86 -7.66
C MET A 1 -1.22 -10.37 -7.48
N ASN A 2 -2.23 -10.02 -6.67
CA ASN A 2 -2.58 -8.61 -6.43
C ASN A 2 -1.84 -8.10 -5.19
N LYS A 3 -0.52 -7.98 -5.30
CA LYS A 3 0.17 -6.92 -4.57
C LYS A 3 0.39 -5.84 -5.61
N ALA A 4 -0.21 -4.67 -5.39
CA ALA A 4 0.02 -3.51 -6.22
C ALA A 4 1.49 -3.09 -6.06
N LEU A 5 2.42 -3.77 -6.76
CA LEU A 5 3.85 -3.42 -6.77
C LEU A 5 4.03 -1.95 -7.14
N GLY A 6 3.16 -1.43 -8.01
CA GLY A 6 3.08 -0.01 -8.33
C GLY A 6 2.87 0.89 -7.10
N ALA A 7 2.13 0.46 -6.08
CA ALA A 7 1.93 1.24 -4.85
C ALA A 7 3.19 1.35 -3.99
N TYR A 8 4.14 0.40 -4.09
CA TYR A 8 5.42 0.46 -3.37
C TYR A 8 6.49 1.23 -4.13
N THR A 9 6.36 1.37 -5.45
CA THR A 9 7.37 2.02 -6.31
C THR A 9 6.91 3.34 -6.91
N ALA A 10 5.65 3.74 -6.72
CA ALA A 10 5.09 4.97 -7.25
C ALA A 10 4.61 5.91 -6.13
N TYR A 11 4.65 7.20 -6.43
CA TYR A 11 4.14 8.27 -5.59
C TYR A 11 3.10 9.06 -6.37
N MET A 12 2.07 9.54 -5.67
CA MET A 12 1.06 10.42 -6.25
C MET A 12 0.79 11.59 -5.29
N SER A 13 0.79 12.82 -5.83
CA SER A 13 0.39 14.03 -5.10
C SER A 13 -1.07 14.36 -5.38
N VAL A 14 -1.75 14.96 -4.39
CA VAL A 14 -3.09 15.54 -4.58
C VAL A 14 -3.05 16.63 -5.66
N ASP A 15 -1.96 17.40 -5.70
CA ASP A 15 -1.78 18.48 -6.68
C ASP A 15 -1.63 17.96 -8.12
N SER A 16 -1.32 16.67 -8.30
CA SER A 16 -1.18 16.06 -9.62
C SER A 16 -2.50 15.60 -10.21
N VAL A 17 -3.59 15.57 -9.42
CA VAL A 17 -4.89 15.01 -9.83
C VAL A 17 -5.51 15.76 -11.01
N GLU A 18 -5.37 17.09 -11.03
CA GLU A 18 -5.93 17.95 -12.09
C GLU A 18 -5.39 17.58 -13.48
N HIS A 19 -4.10 17.27 -13.56
CA HIS A 19 -3.38 17.01 -14.81
C HIS A 19 -3.06 15.52 -15.03
N PHE A 20 -3.50 14.65 -14.14
CA PHE A 20 -3.11 13.23 -14.15
C PHE A 20 -3.50 12.49 -15.44
N PHE A 21 -4.59 12.92 -16.09
CA PHE A 21 -5.13 12.29 -17.29
C PHE A 21 -4.92 13.10 -18.57
N ASP A 22 -4.11 14.16 -18.55
CA ASP A 22 -3.96 15.07 -19.71
C ASP A 22 -3.34 14.35 -20.93
N ASP A 23 -2.51 13.32 -20.68
CA ASP A 23 -1.87 12.51 -21.71
C ASP A 23 -2.71 11.26 -22.11
N CYS A 24 -3.97 11.16 -21.67
CA CYS A 24 -4.81 10.01 -22.01
C CYS A 24 -5.17 10.01 -23.51
N PRO A 25 -4.78 8.97 -24.26
CA PRO A 25 -4.92 8.97 -25.72
C PRO A 25 -6.37 8.75 -26.20
N ASN A 26 -7.27 8.28 -25.32
CA ASN A 26 -8.62 7.88 -25.69
C ASN A 26 -9.60 9.07 -25.70
N GLN A 27 -10.10 9.41 -26.89
CA GLN A 27 -11.08 10.47 -27.10
C GLN A 27 -12.50 10.15 -26.55
N SER A 28 -12.81 8.88 -26.28
CA SER A 28 -14.09 8.44 -25.71
C SER A 28 -14.10 8.38 -24.18
N THR A 29 -13.03 8.84 -23.53
CA THR A 29 -12.86 8.74 -22.07
C THR A 29 -13.74 9.75 -21.35
N ASN A 30 -14.46 9.29 -20.33
CA ASN A 30 -15.15 10.20 -19.40
C ASN A 30 -14.15 10.70 -18.34
N LEU A 31 -13.33 11.66 -18.74
CA LEU A 31 -12.24 12.20 -17.91
C LEU A 31 -12.74 12.95 -16.68
N ASP A 32 -13.88 13.65 -16.77
CA ASP A 32 -14.44 14.41 -15.65
C ASP A 32 -14.83 13.49 -14.49
N ASP A 33 -15.44 12.35 -14.78
CA ASP A 33 -15.79 11.39 -13.74
C ASP A 33 -14.56 10.61 -13.24
N ALA A 34 -13.58 10.34 -14.11
CA ALA A 34 -12.30 9.75 -13.68
C ALA A 34 -11.54 10.67 -12.71
N LYS A 35 -11.52 11.99 -12.97
CA LYS A 35 -10.95 12.99 -12.07
C LYS A 35 -11.65 13.00 -10.72
N LYS A 36 -12.99 13.02 -10.67
CA LYS A 36 -13.75 12.97 -9.40
C LYS A 36 -13.47 11.70 -8.59
N VAL A 37 -13.34 10.57 -9.27
CA VAL A 37 -13.00 9.29 -8.64
C VAL A 37 -11.60 9.36 -8.00
N LEU A 38 -10.63 9.89 -8.74
CA LEU A 38 -9.26 10.10 -8.26
C LEU A 38 -9.21 11.08 -7.07
N GLU A 39 -9.89 12.22 -7.17
CA GLU A 39 -10.00 13.20 -6.08
C GLU A 39 -10.55 12.56 -4.80
N LYS A 40 -11.64 11.79 -4.91
CA LYS A 40 -12.24 11.09 -3.79
C LYS A 40 -11.28 10.06 -3.18
N PHE A 41 -10.55 9.32 -4.00
CA PHE A 41 -9.54 8.38 -3.53
C PHE A 41 -8.42 9.09 -2.75
N MET A 42 -8.01 10.27 -3.23
CA MET A 42 -6.95 11.07 -2.62
C MET A 42 -7.37 11.72 -1.29
N LEU A 43 -8.66 11.89 -1.00
CA LEU A 43 -9.15 12.36 0.31
C LEU A 43 -8.75 11.45 1.48
N ALA A 44 -8.44 10.17 1.23
CA ALA A 44 -7.97 9.25 2.26
C ALA A 44 -6.48 9.44 2.61
N VAL A 45 -5.68 10.00 1.70
CA VAL A 45 -4.22 10.15 1.87
C VAL A 45 -3.84 11.02 3.08
N PRO A 46 -4.49 12.18 3.35
CA PRO A 46 -4.21 12.97 4.55
C PRO A 46 -4.42 12.20 5.85
N LEU A 47 -5.42 11.32 5.94
CA LEU A 47 -5.70 10.55 7.16
C LEU A 47 -4.58 9.55 7.46
N THR A 48 -4.12 8.82 6.44
CA THR A 48 -2.96 7.91 6.57
C THR A 48 -1.70 8.68 6.94
N ARG A 49 -1.46 9.85 6.34
CA ARG A 49 -0.30 10.72 6.71
C ARG A 49 -0.37 11.18 8.16
N ILE A 50 -1.55 11.50 8.68
CA ILE A 50 -1.74 11.85 10.09
C ILE A 50 -1.44 10.65 10.99
N ALA A 51 -1.91 9.45 10.63
CA ALA A 51 -1.62 8.23 11.39
C ALA A 51 -0.11 7.95 11.47
N VAL A 52 0.61 8.03 10.35
CA VAL A 52 2.07 7.86 10.30
C VAL A 52 2.80 8.91 11.15
N ARG A 53 2.40 10.19 11.04
CA ARG A 53 2.99 11.27 11.85
C ARG A 53 2.75 11.07 13.33
N ARG A 54 1.55 10.62 13.72
CA ARG A 54 1.20 10.34 15.13
C ARG A 54 1.95 9.13 15.68
N ALA A 55 2.19 8.12 14.84
CA ALA A 55 2.99 6.98 15.23
C ALA A 55 4.43 7.39 15.57
N ASN A 56 4.93 8.48 14.99
CA ASN A 56 6.25 9.05 15.28
C ASN A 56 7.34 7.96 15.25
N LEU A 57 7.40 7.25 14.12
CA LEU A 57 8.31 6.15 13.92
C LEU A 57 9.75 6.67 13.86
N ASP A 58 10.68 5.96 14.48
CA ASP A 58 12.10 6.09 14.15
C ASP A 58 12.45 5.32 12.87
N ASP A 59 13.73 5.36 12.48
CA ASP A 59 14.21 4.75 11.25
C ASP A 59 14.04 3.21 11.26
N GLU A 60 14.26 2.56 12.41
CA GLU A 60 14.14 1.10 12.55
C GLU A 60 12.67 0.66 12.49
N GLU A 61 11.80 1.38 13.20
CA GLU A 61 10.35 1.15 13.16
C GLU A 61 9.76 1.41 11.77
N PHE A 62 10.24 2.45 11.08
CA PHE A 62 9.79 2.77 9.72
C PHE A 62 10.15 1.65 8.73
N LEU A 63 11.39 1.17 8.77
CA LEU A 63 11.82 0.04 7.93
C LEU A 63 11.06 -1.24 8.28
N ALA A 64 10.84 -1.50 9.58
CA ALA A 64 10.07 -2.64 10.03
C ALA A 64 8.64 -2.59 9.48
N VAL A 65 7.95 -1.46 9.57
CA VAL A 65 6.59 -1.28 9.02
C VAL A 65 6.58 -1.53 7.51
N LEU A 66 7.55 -1.02 6.75
CA LEU A 66 7.63 -1.28 5.30
C LEU A 66 7.73 -2.77 4.98
N VAL A 67 8.61 -3.49 5.66
CA VAL A 67 8.79 -4.94 5.46
C VAL A 67 7.56 -5.71 5.91
N LEU A 68 6.95 -5.32 7.03
CA LEU A 68 5.73 -5.94 7.54
C LEU A 68 4.56 -5.72 6.58
N THR A 69 4.32 -4.51 6.07
CA THR A 69 3.29 -4.23 5.06
C THR A 69 3.55 -5.03 3.78
N PHE A 70 4.81 -5.13 3.33
CA PHE A 70 5.14 -5.93 2.17
C PHE A 70 4.90 -7.42 2.37
N TRP A 71 5.19 -7.98 3.55
CA TRP A 71 5.01 -9.41 3.86
C TRP A 71 3.72 -9.73 4.62
N PHE A 72 2.81 -8.77 4.79
CA PHE A 72 1.45 -9.00 5.28
C PHE A 72 0.67 -9.64 4.13
N ALA A 73 0.75 -10.96 4.05
CA ALA A 73 0.35 -11.77 2.90
C ALA A 73 -0.89 -12.62 3.17
N ASP A 74 -1.48 -12.52 4.36
CA ASP A 74 -2.51 -13.45 4.83
C ASP A 74 -3.80 -13.43 3.98
N CYS A 75 -3.94 -12.47 3.07
CA CYS A 75 -5.11 -12.28 2.21
C CYS A 75 -4.99 -12.86 0.78
N LEU A 76 -3.88 -13.50 0.41
CA LEU A 76 -3.66 -14.01 -0.96
C LEU A 76 -3.36 -15.51 -0.98
N GLN A 77 -3.94 -16.24 -1.94
CA GLN A 77 -3.52 -17.60 -2.27
C GLN A 77 -2.09 -17.56 -2.84
N MET A 78 -1.09 -17.69 -1.97
CA MET A 78 0.32 -17.77 -2.33
C MET A 78 0.82 -19.21 -2.24
N SER A 79 1.86 -19.53 -2.99
CA SER A 79 2.54 -20.83 -2.82
C SER A 79 3.15 -20.95 -1.42
N ASP A 80 3.18 -22.16 -0.87
CA ASP A 80 3.78 -22.45 0.44
C ASP A 80 5.21 -21.93 0.56
N GLU A 81 5.97 -21.94 -0.53
CA GLU A 81 7.33 -21.40 -0.56
C GLU A 81 7.36 -19.89 -0.25
N ILE A 82 6.50 -19.10 -0.90
CA ILE A 82 6.40 -17.66 -0.67
C ILE A 82 5.89 -17.36 0.74
N VAL A 83 4.91 -18.14 1.22
CA VAL A 83 4.39 -18.01 2.59
C VAL A 83 5.51 -18.22 3.61
N ARG A 84 6.32 -19.28 3.46
CA ARG A 84 7.47 -19.56 4.34
C ARG A 84 8.51 -18.45 4.30
N VAL A 85 8.80 -17.90 3.12
CA VAL A 85 9.73 -16.76 2.99
C VAL A 85 9.19 -15.54 3.72
N GLY A 86 7.89 -15.23 3.55
CA GLY A 86 7.25 -14.11 4.24
C GLY A 86 7.20 -14.29 5.76
N GLU A 87 6.91 -15.50 6.25
CA GLU A 87 6.99 -15.84 7.67
C GLU A 87 8.38 -15.59 8.25
N ARG A 88 9.43 -16.04 7.56
CA ARG A 88 10.81 -15.83 7.98
C ARG A 88 11.14 -14.35 8.12
N TYR A 89 10.82 -13.53 7.12
CA TYR A 89 11.07 -12.09 7.19
C TYR A 89 10.28 -11.39 8.30
N ARG A 90 9.01 -11.76 8.50
CA ARG A 90 8.21 -11.23 9.62
C ARG A 90 8.83 -11.58 10.98
N GLN A 91 9.30 -12.82 11.16
CA GLN A 91 9.97 -13.24 12.39
C GLN A 91 11.29 -12.48 12.62
N GLU A 92 12.08 -12.29 11.57
CA GLU A 92 13.34 -11.54 11.65
C GLU A 92 13.11 -10.09 12.04
N VAL A 93 12.13 -9.43 11.42
CA VAL A 93 11.75 -8.05 11.75
C VAL A 93 11.25 -7.93 13.18
N LEU A 94 10.35 -8.83 13.62
CA LEU A 94 9.84 -8.80 14.99
C LEU A 94 10.95 -9.01 16.03
N ARG A 95 11.90 -9.91 15.75
CA ARG A 95 13.07 -10.09 16.62
C ARG A 95 13.95 -8.84 16.63
N GLY A 96 14.16 -8.21 15.47
CA GLY A 96 14.90 -6.95 15.34
C GLY A 96 14.27 -5.83 16.18
N LEU A 97 12.95 -5.64 16.07
CA LEU A 97 12.21 -4.67 16.88
C LEU A 97 12.34 -4.95 18.38
N GLN A 98 12.23 -6.22 18.82
CA GLN A 98 12.41 -6.58 20.22
C GLN A 98 13.81 -6.22 20.75
N VAL A 99 14.84 -6.48 19.94
CA VAL A 99 16.23 -6.09 20.27
C VAL A 99 16.34 -4.58 20.33
N HIS A 100 15.86 -3.85 19.33
CA HIS A 100 15.90 -2.39 19.27
C HIS A 100 15.24 -1.75 20.50
N TYR A 101 14.02 -2.18 20.84
CA TYR A 101 13.30 -1.66 22.01
C TYR A 101 14.02 -1.94 23.32
N LYS A 102 14.58 -3.14 23.49
CA LYS A 102 15.24 -3.53 24.74
C LYS A 102 16.64 -2.95 24.87
N GLU A 103 17.40 -2.95 23.79
CA GLU A 103 18.83 -2.63 23.80
C GLU A 103 19.10 -1.16 23.50
N ASP A 104 18.38 -0.54 22.56
CA ASP A 104 18.63 0.85 22.17
C ASP A 104 17.73 1.80 22.96
N LEU A 105 16.43 1.53 23.01
CA LEU A 105 15.45 2.39 23.68
C LEU A 105 15.27 2.10 25.18
N LYS A 106 15.82 0.98 25.67
CA LYS A 106 15.75 0.55 27.07
C LYS A 106 14.30 0.46 27.60
N LEU A 107 13.39 -0.05 26.79
CA LEU A 107 11.99 -0.26 27.15
C LEU A 107 11.79 -1.61 27.83
N ASP A 108 11.10 -1.60 28.97
CA ASP A 108 10.76 -2.81 29.72
C ASP A 108 9.47 -3.49 29.22
N ASP A 109 8.53 -2.72 28.70
CA ASP A 109 7.31 -3.19 28.02
C ASP A 109 7.15 -2.45 26.68
N PHE A 110 7.16 -3.22 25.59
CA PHE A 110 7.02 -2.73 24.23
C PHE A 110 5.86 -3.42 23.49
N ALA A 111 5.03 -4.22 24.19
CA ALA A 111 3.92 -4.94 23.57
C ALA A 111 2.89 -3.97 22.95
N ALA A 112 2.57 -2.88 23.68
CA ALA A 112 1.69 -1.83 23.18
C ALA A 112 2.26 -1.17 21.92
N ARG A 113 3.57 -0.88 21.89
CA ARG A 113 4.23 -0.25 20.75
C ARG A 113 4.23 -1.14 19.51
N ILE A 114 4.52 -2.43 19.67
CA ILE A 114 4.37 -3.42 18.58
C ILE A 114 2.92 -3.45 18.08
N GLY A 115 1.94 -3.42 18.99
CA GLY A 115 0.52 -3.34 18.63
C GLY A 115 0.18 -2.11 17.79
N GLU A 116 0.70 -0.93 18.15
CA GLU A 116 0.54 0.30 17.34
C GLU A 116 1.11 0.15 15.93
N LEU A 117 2.30 -0.46 15.79
CA LEU A 117 2.89 -0.73 14.46
C LEU A 117 2.00 -1.63 13.61
N PHE A 118 1.41 -2.68 14.20
CA PHE A 118 0.49 -3.56 13.46
C PHE A 118 -0.78 -2.84 13.03
N ILE A 119 -1.36 -1.98 13.87
CA ILE A 119 -2.50 -1.13 13.48
C ILE A 119 -2.12 -0.22 12.31
N LEU A 120 -0.89 0.30 12.30
CA LEU A 120 -0.40 1.11 11.20
C LEU A 120 -0.23 0.29 9.90
N VAL A 121 0.26 -0.95 9.99
CA VAL A 121 0.34 -1.87 8.84
C VAL A 121 -1.04 -2.10 8.22
N PHE A 122 -2.09 -2.30 9.03
CA PHE A 122 -3.46 -2.43 8.53
C PHE A 122 -3.98 -1.18 7.82
N ASN A 123 -3.56 0.03 8.23
CA ASN A 123 -3.93 1.26 7.52
C ASN A 123 -3.33 1.34 6.10
N PHE A 124 -2.31 0.54 5.79
CA PHE A 124 -1.69 0.48 4.47
C PHE A 124 -2.24 -0.63 3.57
N ASP A 125 -3.04 -1.56 4.10
CA ASP A 125 -3.70 -2.54 3.25
C ASP A 125 -4.88 -1.88 2.53
N ARG A 126 -4.58 -1.36 1.33
CA ARG A 126 -5.55 -0.72 0.43
C ARG A 126 -5.68 -1.46 -0.89
N THR A 127 -5.35 -2.74 -0.88
CA THR A 127 -5.25 -3.58 -2.07
C THR A 127 -6.60 -3.63 -2.80
N SER A 128 -7.68 -3.83 -2.05
CA SER A 128 -9.05 -3.86 -2.59
C SER A 128 -9.47 -2.54 -3.23
N GLU A 129 -9.19 -1.41 -2.58
CA GLU A 129 -9.55 -0.11 -3.11
C GLU A 129 -8.79 0.20 -4.39
N ILE A 130 -7.51 -0.20 -4.47
CA ILE A 130 -6.72 -0.02 -5.69
C ILE A 130 -7.29 -0.86 -6.83
N ASP A 131 -7.64 -2.12 -6.57
CA ASP A 131 -8.25 -3.00 -7.59
C ASP A 131 -9.60 -2.43 -8.09
N GLU A 132 -10.44 -1.93 -7.19
CA GLU A 132 -11.69 -1.25 -7.52
C GLU A 132 -11.46 0.00 -8.38
N GLN A 133 -10.44 0.81 -8.05
CA GLN A 133 -10.10 2.01 -8.82
C GLN A 133 -9.69 1.68 -10.25
N PHE A 134 -8.86 0.64 -10.44
CA PHE A 134 -8.48 0.20 -11.78
C PHE A 134 -9.70 -0.25 -12.59
N GLU A 135 -10.62 -1.01 -11.99
CA GLU A 135 -11.82 -1.44 -12.69
C GLU A 135 -12.74 -0.26 -13.06
N ILE A 136 -12.89 0.74 -12.18
CA ILE A 136 -13.65 1.96 -12.49
C ILE A 136 -13.02 2.72 -13.66
N TYR A 137 -11.69 2.92 -13.68
CA TYR A 137 -11.02 3.62 -14.77
C TYR A 137 -11.16 2.90 -16.12
N ARG A 138 -11.17 1.57 -16.11
CA ARG A 138 -11.47 0.76 -17.30
C ARG A 138 -12.90 1.01 -17.80
N LEU A 139 -13.89 0.98 -16.90
CA LEU A 139 -15.29 1.27 -17.25
C LEU A 139 -15.50 2.70 -17.79
N LEU A 140 -14.68 3.65 -17.33
CA LEU A 140 -14.68 5.04 -17.81
C LEU A 140 -13.89 5.25 -19.11
N GLY A 141 -13.24 4.20 -19.63
CA GLY A 141 -12.50 4.22 -20.90
C GLY A 141 -11.10 4.83 -20.80
N VAL A 142 -10.58 5.07 -19.59
CA VAL A 142 -9.27 5.71 -19.34
C VAL A 142 -8.13 4.87 -19.93
N PHE A 143 -8.25 3.56 -19.86
CA PHE A 143 -7.34 2.63 -20.50
C PHE A 143 -8.08 1.42 -21.05
N ALA A 144 -7.50 0.77 -22.05
CA ALA A 144 -8.03 -0.44 -22.67
C ALA A 144 -7.65 -1.71 -21.88
N ASP A 145 -8.43 -2.78 -22.09
CA ASP A 145 -8.26 -4.08 -21.45
C ASP A 145 -6.89 -4.74 -21.74
N ASP A 146 -6.15 -4.25 -22.74
CA ASP A 146 -4.83 -4.77 -23.16
C ASP A 146 -3.65 -4.02 -22.53
N THR A 147 -3.89 -3.01 -21.70
CA THR A 147 -2.81 -2.28 -21.04
C THR A 147 -2.01 -3.19 -20.11
N PHE A 148 -0.70 -2.93 -20.05
CA PHE A 148 0.24 -3.75 -19.27
C PHE A 148 -0.19 -3.90 -17.80
N VAL A 149 -0.64 -2.80 -17.19
CA VAL A 149 -1.05 -2.74 -15.79
C VAL A 149 -2.32 -3.56 -15.55
N TYR A 150 -3.34 -3.45 -16.42
CA TYR A 150 -4.57 -4.24 -16.29
C TYR A 150 -4.36 -5.73 -16.58
N ARG A 151 -3.42 -6.08 -17.45
CA ARG A 151 -3.02 -7.48 -17.65
C ARG A 151 -2.29 -8.06 -16.45
N LEU A 152 -1.63 -7.26 -15.62
CA LEU A 152 -0.97 -7.75 -14.41
C LEU A 152 -1.96 -8.13 -13.31
N THR A 153 -3.10 -7.44 -13.24
CA THR A 153 -4.17 -7.73 -12.26
C THR A 153 -5.04 -8.92 -12.68
N ASN A 154 -5.20 -9.17 -13.99
CA ASN A 154 -6.09 -10.21 -14.53
C ASN A 154 -5.38 -11.49 -15.03
N ARG A 155 -4.14 -11.77 -14.61
CA ARG A 155 -3.51 -13.06 -14.95
C ARG A 155 -4.18 -14.21 -14.19
N PRO A 156 -4.54 -15.32 -14.88
CA PRO A 156 -5.06 -16.53 -14.25
C PRO A 156 -4.04 -17.17 -13.30
#